data_AF-A0A3A9F8V5-F1
#
_entry.id   AF-A0A3A9F8V5-F1
#
_cell.length_a   1.000
_cell.length_b   1.000
_cell.length_c   1.000
_cell.angle_alpha   90.00
_cell.angle_beta   90.00
_cell.angle_gamma   90.00
#
_symmetry.space_group_name_H-M   'P 1'
#
loop_
_entity.id
_entity.type
_entity.pdbx_description
1 polymer ?
#
loop_
_entity_poly.entity_id
_entity_poly.type
_entity_poly.pdbx_seq_one_letter_code
_entity_poly.pdbx_strand_id
1 'polypeptide(L)'
;MDMEKGFVYDYLAGVEFPGAGSIYFGRIPLIPLGRWLLGVAVILFVTGIYLSRRRQISLLEMVRFGGRRSWWSARFWNLFLTGVPACFCYAFCLKGLDLLRHSPKLQGLEEVLILLLWLVHMMTLSSIFCLLDLTAFRQMVPAFLFVTEVSTYTVGFYWWNLSKFMFGNWGMYVQSSRVEDVYGFSPGVVMVLECLMIAAVWKIGAAVVERREERN
;
A
#
# COMPACT_ATOMS: atom_id res chain seq x y z
N MET A 1 -19.15 -18.84 -17.58
CA MET A 1 -17.87 -19.49 -17.88
C MET A 1 -16.98 -19.14 -16.71
N ASP A 2 -16.75 -20.08 -15.80
CA ASP A 2 -16.01 -19.81 -14.57
C ASP A 2 -14.57 -19.44 -14.94
N MET A 3 -14.18 -18.24 -14.55
CA MET A 3 -12.83 -17.74 -14.73
C MET A 3 -11.91 -18.52 -13.81
N GLU A 4 -10.93 -19.23 -14.38
CA GLU A 4 -9.91 -19.94 -13.59
C GLU A 4 -9.04 -18.88 -12.90
N LYS A 5 -9.15 -18.79 -11.57
CA LYS A 5 -8.46 -17.78 -10.75
C LYS A 5 -7.00 -18.18 -10.57
N GLY A 6 -6.07 -17.28 -10.91
CA GLY A 6 -4.64 -17.48 -10.68
C GLY A 6 -4.23 -17.23 -9.23
N PHE A 7 -2.99 -17.57 -8.90
CA PHE A 7 -2.43 -17.41 -7.55
C PHE A 7 -2.47 -15.96 -7.07
N VAL A 8 -2.24 -14.98 -7.96
CA VAL A 8 -2.27 -13.56 -7.59
C VAL A 8 -3.67 -13.13 -7.13
N TYR A 9 -4.71 -13.65 -7.79
CA TYR A 9 -6.08 -13.44 -7.37
C TYR A 9 -6.30 -14.03 -5.96
N ASP A 10 -5.98 -15.30 -5.76
CA ASP A 10 -6.16 -15.98 -4.47
C ASP A 10 -5.31 -15.41 -3.32
N TYR A 11 -4.17 -14.80 -3.66
CA TYR A 11 -3.21 -14.30 -2.70
C TYR A 11 -3.50 -12.87 -2.28
N LEU A 12 -3.81 -11.98 -3.23
CA LEU A 12 -3.97 -10.54 -2.99
C LEU A 12 -5.41 -10.07 -2.92
N ALA A 13 -6.36 -10.78 -3.55
CA ALA A 13 -7.68 -10.20 -3.80
C ALA A 13 -8.60 -10.19 -2.56
N GLY A 14 -8.15 -10.76 -1.44
CA GLY A 14 -8.94 -10.79 -0.21
C GLY A 14 -10.22 -11.58 -0.38
N VAL A 15 -11.09 -11.49 0.62
CA VAL A 15 -12.18 -12.46 0.80
C VAL A 15 -13.43 -12.09 0.02
N GLU A 16 -13.92 -13.06 -0.74
CA GLU A 16 -15.25 -13.04 -1.36
C GLU A 16 -16.33 -12.83 -0.30
N PHE A 17 -17.40 -12.12 -0.66
CA PHE A 17 -18.52 -11.88 0.25
C PHE A 17 -19.05 -13.22 0.79
N PRO A 18 -19.01 -13.44 2.11
CA PRO A 18 -19.52 -14.68 2.67
C PRO A 18 -21.05 -14.67 2.52
N GLY A 19 -21.56 -15.45 1.56
CA GLY A 19 -22.98 -15.78 1.49
C GLY A 19 -23.46 -16.45 2.78
N ALA A 20 -24.77 -16.44 3.02
CA ALA A 20 -25.36 -17.16 4.16
C ALA A 20 -24.93 -18.65 4.11
N GLY A 21 -24.21 -19.11 5.13
CA GLY A 21 -23.64 -20.47 5.19
C GLY A 21 -22.14 -20.57 4.89
N SER A 22 -21.46 -19.47 4.57
CA SER A 22 -19.99 -19.42 4.45
C SER A 22 -19.30 -19.62 5.82
N ILE A 23 -18.17 -20.32 5.81
CA ILE A 23 -17.28 -20.47 6.98
C ILE A 23 -16.73 -19.13 7.51
N TYR A 24 -16.80 -18.06 6.71
CA TYR A 24 -16.40 -16.70 7.07
C TYR A 24 -17.58 -15.81 7.48
N PHE A 25 -18.81 -16.34 7.56
CA PHE A 25 -19.95 -15.57 8.03
C PHE A 25 -19.73 -15.10 9.48
N GLY A 26 -19.50 -13.79 9.65
CA GLY A 26 -19.18 -13.18 10.94
C GLY A 26 -17.78 -13.47 11.49
N ARG A 27 -16.84 -14.00 10.69
CA ARG A 27 -15.46 -14.29 11.13
C ARG A 27 -14.43 -13.67 10.19
N ILE A 28 -13.50 -12.91 10.76
CA ILE A 28 -12.41 -12.30 10.00
C ILE A 28 -11.57 -13.41 9.34
N PRO A 29 -11.37 -13.35 8.03
CA PRO A 29 -10.58 -14.33 7.29
C PRO A 29 -9.08 -14.14 7.54
N LEU A 30 -8.56 -14.82 8.55
CA LEU A 30 -7.17 -14.66 9.01
C LEU A 30 -6.11 -15.02 7.97
N ILE A 31 -6.37 -16.01 7.09
CA ILE A 31 -5.39 -16.43 6.07
C ILE A 31 -5.21 -15.33 5.01
N PRO A 32 -6.27 -14.85 4.33
CA PRO A 32 -6.19 -13.71 3.41
C PRO A 32 -5.64 -12.45 4.06
N LEU A 33 -6.05 -12.13 5.28
CA LEU A 33 -5.49 -11.02 6.05
C LEU A 33 -3.98 -11.18 6.27
N GLY A 34 -3.52 -12.38 6.66
CA GLY A 34 -2.10 -12.66 6.84
C GLY A 34 -1.29 -12.51 5.55
N ARG A 35 -1.83 -12.95 4.41
CA ARG A 35 -1.20 -12.79 3.08
C ARG A 35 -1.07 -11.32 2.71
N TRP A 36 -2.13 -10.54 2.92
CA TRP A 36 -2.13 -9.09 2.72
C TRP A 36 -1.05 -8.39 3.54
N LEU A 37 -1.09 -8.62 4.86
CA LEU A 37 -0.19 -7.98 5.81
C LEU A 37 1.26 -8.41 5.64
N LEU A 38 1.52 -9.61 5.12
CA LEU A 38 2.89 -10.04 4.81
C LEU A 38 3.53 -9.12 3.77
N GLY A 39 2.80 -8.79 2.70
CA GLY A 39 3.27 -7.83 1.69
C GLY A 39 3.56 -6.47 2.30
N VAL A 40 2.61 -5.93 3.08
CA VAL A 40 2.77 -4.66 3.81
C VAL A 40 4.01 -4.69 4.69
N ALA A 41 4.17 -5.72 5.52
CA ALA A 41 5.27 -5.84 6.46
C ALA A 41 6.63 -5.88 5.76
N VAL A 42 6.77 -6.66 4.68
CA VAL A 42 8.01 -6.77 3.92
C VAL A 42 8.40 -5.42 3.30
N ILE A 43 7.44 -4.72 2.67
CA ILE A 43 7.71 -3.42 2.05
C ILE A 43 8.06 -2.34 3.07
N LEU A 44 7.32 -2.28 4.19
CA LEU A 44 7.63 -1.36 5.29
C LEU A 44 8.98 -1.67 5.93
N PHE A 45 9.34 -2.94 6.06
CA PHE A 45 10.62 -3.36 6.62
C PHE A 45 11.80 -2.92 5.74
N VAL A 46 11.75 -3.20 4.43
CA VAL A 46 12.79 -2.78 3.48
C VAL A 46 12.92 -1.25 3.45
N THR A 47 11.80 -0.55 3.33
CA THR A 47 11.76 0.92 3.36
C THR A 47 12.30 1.47 4.68
N GLY A 48 11.97 0.83 5.80
CA GLY A 48 12.45 1.20 7.13
C GLY A 48 13.96 1.04 7.31
N ILE A 49 14.54 -0.05 6.81
CA ILE A 49 16.01 -0.24 6.82
C ILE A 49 16.69 0.87 6.02
N TYR A 50 16.17 1.14 4.81
CA TYR A 50 16.73 2.18 3.96
C TYR A 50 16.66 3.57 4.62
N LEU A 51 15.50 3.93 5.17
CA LEU A 51 15.30 5.16 5.93
C LEU A 51 16.26 5.26 7.13
N SER A 52 16.39 4.17 7.89
CA SER A 52 17.28 4.12 9.06
C SER A 52 18.73 4.43 8.70
N ARG A 53 19.24 3.84 7.60
CA ARG A 53 20.59 4.14 7.09
C ARG A 53 20.72 5.59 6.62
N ARG A 54 19.74 6.11 5.88
CA ARG A 54 19.74 7.51 5.41
C ARG A 54 19.68 8.53 6.54
N ARG A 55 19.00 8.23 7.66
CA ARG A 55 18.95 9.13 8.83
C ARG A 55 20.36 9.48 9.33
N GLN A 56 21.30 8.53 9.30
CA GLN A 56 22.68 8.74 9.78
C GLN A 56 23.44 9.80 8.97
N ILE A 57 23.16 9.93 7.66
CA ILE A 57 23.83 10.88 6.75
C ILE A 57 22.98 12.13 6.44
N SER A 58 21.77 12.20 7.00
CA SER A 58 20.76 13.21 6.63
C SER A 58 21.17 14.65 6.91
N LEU A 59 21.99 14.90 7.95
CA LEU A 59 22.53 16.23 8.24
C LEU A 59 23.51 16.71 7.17
N LEU A 60 24.37 15.81 6.68
CA LEU A 60 25.31 16.12 5.59
C LEU A 60 24.55 16.37 4.28
N GLU A 61 23.49 15.60 4.02
CA GLU A 61 22.62 15.82 2.85
C GLU A 61 21.94 17.19 2.92
N MET A 62 21.40 17.59 4.08
CA MET A 62 20.76 18.91 4.22
C MET A 62 21.72 20.07 3.92
N VAL A 63 22.96 20.00 4.38
CA VAL A 63 23.99 21.01 4.11
C VAL A 63 24.34 21.08 2.61
N ARG A 64 24.40 19.92 1.93
CA ARG A 64 24.77 19.83 0.52
C ARG A 64 23.72 20.45 -0.43
N PHE A 65 22.44 20.34 -0.09
CA PHE A 65 21.35 20.81 -0.98
C PHE A 65 21.04 22.31 -0.85
N GLY A 66 21.71 23.04 0.04
CA GLY A 66 21.63 24.51 0.13
C GLY A 66 20.25 25.09 0.52
N GLY A 67 19.25 24.24 0.78
CA GLY A 67 17.91 24.63 1.22
C GLY A 67 17.07 23.40 1.56
N ARG A 68 16.29 23.44 2.66
CA ARG A 68 15.63 22.23 3.14
C ARG A 68 14.48 21.76 2.23
N ARG A 69 13.86 22.66 1.46
CA ARG A 69 12.85 22.29 0.45
C ARG A 69 13.45 21.44 -0.69
N SER A 70 14.63 21.82 -1.18
CA SER A 70 15.37 21.05 -2.20
C SER A 70 15.79 19.69 -1.64
N TRP A 71 16.30 19.68 -0.41
CA TRP A 71 16.61 18.45 0.33
C TRP A 71 15.39 17.53 0.47
N TRP A 72 14.22 18.06 0.87
CA TRP A 72 13.01 17.26 1.01
C TRP A 72 12.60 16.64 -0.33
N SER A 73 12.60 17.42 -1.41
CA SER A 73 12.24 16.90 -2.73
C SER A 73 13.18 15.77 -3.17
N ALA A 74 14.50 15.98 -3.01
CA ALA A 74 15.50 14.96 -3.31
C ALA A 74 15.35 13.71 -2.42
N ARG A 75 15.12 13.91 -1.12
CA ARG A 75 14.90 12.83 -0.15
C ARG A 75 13.65 12.02 -0.50
N PHE A 76 12.52 12.69 -0.75
CA PHE A 76 11.25 12.06 -1.09
C PHE A 76 11.38 11.21 -2.35
N TRP A 77 11.94 11.76 -3.44
CA TRP A 77 12.10 11.02 -4.69
C TRP A 77 13.09 9.87 -4.58
N ASN A 78 14.22 10.05 -3.89
CA ASN A 78 15.15 8.94 -3.65
C ASN A 78 14.50 7.81 -2.86
N LEU A 79 13.71 8.14 -1.85
CA LEU A 79 13.01 7.15 -1.04
C LEU A 79 11.89 6.45 -1.81
N PHE A 80 11.05 7.22 -2.50
CA PHE A 80 9.98 6.71 -3.34
C PHE A 80 10.55 5.76 -4.41
N LEU A 81 11.62 6.15 -5.10
CA LEU A 81 12.32 5.31 -6.08
C LEU A 81 13.04 4.11 -5.47
N THR A 82 13.23 4.03 -4.16
CA THR A 82 13.75 2.81 -3.49
C THR A 82 12.66 1.88 -2.97
N GLY A 83 11.51 2.42 -2.56
CA GLY A 83 10.33 1.63 -2.23
C GLY A 83 9.73 0.96 -3.47
N VAL A 84 9.75 1.67 -4.61
CA VAL A 84 9.25 1.17 -5.91
C VAL A 84 9.89 -0.18 -6.31
N PRO A 85 11.22 -0.34 -6.37
CA PRO A 85 11.86 -1.63 -6.63
C PRO A 85 11.42 -2.74 -5.67
N ALA A 86 11.27 -2.44 -4.38
CA ALA A 86 10.80 -3.44 -3.41
C ALA A 86 9.38 -3.93 -3.75
N CYS A 87 8.47 -3.00 -4.09
CA CYS A 87 7.12 -3.32 -4.53
C CYS A 87 7.13 -4.16 -5.82
N PHE A 88 7.93 -3.76 -6.82
CA PHE A 88 8.03 -4.50 -8.08
C PHE A 88 8.68 -5.87 -7.91
N CYS A 89 9.72 -6.00 -7.09
CA CYS A 89 10.33 -7.30 -6.78
C CYS A 89 9.31 -8.23 -6.12
N TYR A 90 8.53 -7.74 -5.16
CA TYR A 90 7.48 -8.55 -4.52
C TYR A 90 6.39 -8.95 -5.52
N ALA A 91 5.91 -8.02 -6.34
CA ALA A 91 4.95 -8.29 -7.40
C ALA A 91 5.47 -9.32 -8.42
N PHE A 92 6.76 -9.22 -8.79
CA PHE A 92 7.41 -10.16 -9.69
C PHE A 92 7.51 -11.55 -9.06
N CYS A 93 7.83 -11.65 -7.76
CA CYS A 93 7.80 -12.93 -7.04
C CYS A 93 6.40 -13.54 -7.06
N LEU A 94 5.35 -12.76 -6.83
CA LEU A 94 3.96 -13.25 -6.88
C LEU A 94 3.60 -13.77 -8.28
N LYS A 95 3.94 -13.02 -9.33
CA LYS A 95 3.69 -13.46 -10.71
C LYS A 95 4.57 -14.64 -11.13
N GLY A 96 5.79 -14.73 -10.64
CA GLY A 96 6.66 -15.89 -10.83
C GLY A 96 6.08 -17.16 -10.20
N LEU A 97 5.52 -17.06 -8.99
CA LEU A 97 4.81 -18.18 -8.35
C LEU A 97 3.55 -18.60 -9.12
N ASP A 98 2.86 -17.64 -9.73
CA ASP A 98 1.69 -17.88 -10.57
C ASP A 98 2.07 -18.73 -11.81
N LEU A 99 3.17 -18.35 -12.49
CA LEU A 99 3.73 -19.09 -13.62
C LEU A 99 4.21 -20.50 -13.26
N LEU A 100 4.65 -20.72 -12.02
CA LEU A 100 5.12 -22.02 -11.54
C LEU A 100 3.97 -22.96 -11.15
N ARG A 101 2.80 -22.42 -10.75
CA ARG A 101 1.66 -23.20 -10.25
C ARG A 101 0.59 -23.48 -11.31
N HIS A 102 0.39 -22.59 -12.28
CA HIS A 102 -0.59 -22.77 -13.36
C HIS A 102 0.01 -22.52 -14.75
N SER A 103 -0.52 -23.24 -15.73
CA SER A 103 -0.20 -23.02 -17.15
C SER A 103 -0.63 -21.61 -17.57
N PRO A 104 0.12 -20.90 -18.43
CA PRO A 104 -0.10 -19.48 -18.77
C PRO A 104 -1.33 -19.31 -19.67
N LYS A 105 -2.52 -19.58 -19.13
CA LYS A 105 -3.77 -19.19 -19.77
C LYS A 105 -4.12 -17.81 -19.25
N LEU A 106 -4.10 -16.86 -20.19
CA LEU A 106 -4.62 -15.49 -20.11
C LEU A 106 -5.05 -15.07 -18.70
N GLN A 107 -4.09 -14.58 -17.91
CA GLN A 107 -4.42 -13.88 -16.66
C GLN A 107 -5.43 -12.79 -17.01
N GLY A 108 -6.61 -12.85 -16.39
CA GLY A 108 -7.69 -11.92 -16.69
C GLY A 108 -7.26 -10.47 -16.42
N LEU A 109 -7.91 -9.52 -17.11
CA LEU A 109 -7.77 -8.08 -16.84
C LEU A 109 -7.91 -7.74 -15.35
N GLU A 110 -8.67 -8.55 -14.60
CA GLU A 110 -8.89 -8.43 -13.17
C GLU A 110 -7.63 -8.67 -12.34
N GLU A 111 -6.82 -9.68 -12.66
CA GLU A 111 -5.59 -9.96 -11.89
C GLU A 111 -4.54 -8.86 -12.08
N VAL A 112 -4.41 -8.37 -13.31
CA VAL A 112 -3.52 -7.24 -13.61
C VAL A 112 -3.97 -6.01 -12.84
N LEU A 113 -5.29 -5.79 -12.74
CA LEU A 113 -5.87 -4.69 -11.98
C LEU A 113 -5.63 -4.84 -10.47
N ILE A 114 -5.84 -6.03 -9.91
CA ILE A 114 -5.58 -6.35 -8.50
C ILE A 114 -4.11 -6.07 -8.17
N LEU A 115 -3.19 -6.54 -9.01
CA LEU A 115 -1.75 -6.32 -8.82
C LEU A 115 -1.39 -4.84 -8.95
N LEU A 116 -1.97 -4.13 -9.91
CA LEU A 116 -1.73 -2.71 -10.10
C LEU A 116 -2.24 -1.89 -8.91
N LEU A 117 -3.43 -2.21 -8.41
CA LEU A 117 -4.03 -1.54 -7.27
C LEU A 117 -3.22 -1.81 -6.00
N TRP A 118 -2.73 -3.04 -5.83
CA TRP A 118 -1.77 -3.38 -4.77
C TRP A 118 -0.49 -2.56 -4.87
N LEU A 119 0.10 -2.43 -6.07
CA LEU A 119 1.31 -1.67 -6.29
C LEU A 119 1.13 -0.19 -5.93
N VAL A 120 0.04 0.44 -6.40
CA VAL A 120 -0.27 1.85 -6.09
C VAL A 120 -0.47 2.03 -4.58
N HIS A 121 -1.15 1.08 -3.94
CA HIS A 121 -1.38 1.13 -2.50
C HIS A 121 -0.06 1.05 -1.71
N MET A 122 0.84 0.11 -2.05
CA MET A 122 2.15 0.00 -1.39
C MET A 122 3.04 1.22 -1.63
N MET A 123 2.99 1.82 -2.82
CA MET A 123 3.66 3.09 -3.09
C MET A 123 3.08 4.24 -2.24
N THR A 124 1.77 4.24 -2.03
CA THR A 124 1.10 5.22 -1.18
C THR A 124 1.51 5.08 0.27
N LEU A 125 1.50 3.86 0.84
CA LEU A 125 2.01 3.59 2.18
C LEU A 125 3.48 4.00 2.34
N SER A 126 4.32 3.70 1.35
CA SER A 126 5.73 4.11 1.34
C SER A 126 5.89 5.63 1.34
N SER A 127 5.05 6.36 0.59
CA SER A 127 5.06 7.82 0.59
C SER A 127 4.67 8.39 1.96
N ILE A 128 3.60 7.86 2.58
CA ILE A 128 3.14 8.29 3.91
C ILE A 128 4.20 7.99 4.96
N PHE A 129 4.88 6.84 4.87
CA PHE A 129 6.03 6.55 5.73
C PHE A 129 7.09 7.65 5.61
N CYS A 130 7.47 8.04 4.39
CA CYS A 130 8.46 9.11 4.19
C CYS A 130 8.06 10.44 4.84
N LEU A 131 6.77 10.78 4.83
CA LEU A 131 6.26 11.98 5.50
C LEU A 131 6.32 11.86 7.02
N LEU A 132 5.81 10.76 7.56
CA LEU A 132 5.77 10.50 8.99
C LEU A 132 7.17 10.34 9.59
N ASP A 133 8.16 9.97 8.78
CA ASP A 133 9.57 9.95 9.15
C ASP A 133 10.14 11.34 9.53
N LEU A 134 9.50 12.43 9.10
CA LEU A 134 9.84 13.80 9.54
C LEU A 134 9.39 14.12 10.96
N THR A 135 8.53 13.28 11.56
CA THR A 135 7.96 13.51 12.89
C THR A 135 8.87 13.01 14.00
N ALA A 136 8.61 13.43 15.24
CA ALA A 136 9.35 12.95 16.42
C ALA A 136 9.15 11.45 16.67
N PHE A 137 8.03 10.87 16.20
CA PHE A 137 7.65 9.47 16.42
C PHE A 137 8.09 8.53 15.29
N ARG A 138 9.08 8.95 14.48
CA ARG A 138 9.59 8.23 13.30
C ARG A 138 9.99 6.75 13.50
N GLN A 139 10.29 6.33 14.72
CA GLN A 139 10.62 4.93 15.04
C GLN A 139 9.37 4.03 15.08
N MET A 140 8.21 4.58 15.46
CA MET A 140 6.95 3.84 15.56
C MET A 140 6.14 3.85 14.26
N VAL A 141 6.59 4.59 13.24
CA VAL A 141 5.83 4.77 12.00
C VAL A 141 5.50 3.46 11.28
N PRO A 142 6.42 2.49 11.11
CA PRO A 142 6.08 1.20 10.50
C PRO A 142 4.96 0.49 11.26
N ALA A 143 5.03 0.49 12.60
CA ALA A 143 4.02 -0.14 13.44
C ALA A 143 2.67 0.58 13.33
N PHE A 144 2.69 1.92 13.31
CA PHE A 144 1.48 2.73 13.13
C PHE A 144 0.79 2.46 11.78
N LEU A 145 1.56 2.43 10.68
CA LEU A 145 1.02 2.11 9.36
C LEU A 145 0.47 0.68 9.30
N PHE A 146 1.20 -0.28 9.87
CA PHE A 146 0.75 -1.67 9.93
C PHE A 146 -0.55 -1.83 10.72
N VAL A 147 -0.66 -1.21 11.91
CA VAL A 147 -1.88 -1.22 12.72
C VAL A 147 -3.04 -0.54 11.98
N THR A 148 -2.76 0.53 11.24
CA THR A 148 -3.78 1.21 10.42
C THR A 148 -4.35 0.26 9.38
N GLU A 149 -3.50 -0.46 8.64
CA GLU A 149 -3.92 -1.47 7.65
C GLU A 149 -4.76 -2.61 8.27
N VAL A 150 -4.35 -3.13 9.43
CA VAL A 150 -5.11 -4.18 10.15
C VAL A 150 -6.48 -3.66 10.58
N SER A 151 -6.51 -2.43 11.11
CA SER A 151 -7.73 -1.82 11.63
C SER A 151 -8.72 -1.53 10.52
N THR A 152 -8.25 -1.00 9.41
CA THR A 152 -9.11 -0.64 8.28
C THR A 152 -9.67 -1.88 7.60
N TYR A 153 -8.85 -2.93 7.42
CA TYR A 153 -9.32 -4.26 7.01
C TYR A 153 -10.43 -4.79 7.93
N THR A 154 -10.20 -4.75 9.23
CA THR A 154 -11.14 -5.29 10.23
C THR A 154 -12.47 -4.55 10.21
N VAL A 155 -12.43 -3.22 10.25
CA VAL A 155 -13.62 -2.37 10.19
C VAL A 155 -14.34 -2.55 8.85
N GLY A 156 -13.58 -2.64 7.76
CA GLY A 156 -14.12 -2.92 6.44
C GLY A 156 -14.89 -4.20 6.36
N PHE A 157 -14.34 -5.26 6.94
CA PHE A 157 -14.97 -6.57 6.96
C PHE A 157 -16.31 -6.59 7.71
N TYR A 158 -16.49 -5.77 8.75
CA TYR A 158 -17.76 -5.72 9.48
C TYR A 158 -18.74 -4.66 8.94
N TRP A 159 -18.25 -3.58 8.34
CA TRP A 159 -19.07 -2.49 7.81
C TRP A 159 -18.81 -2.24 6.31
N TRP A 160 -19.32 -3.14 5.48
CA TRP A 160 -19.14 -3.10 4.01
C TRP A 160 -19.62 -1.80 3.36
N ASN A 161 -20.68 -1.17 3.89
CA ASN A 161 -21.17 0.11 3.36
C ASN A 161 -20.13 1.24 3.48
N LEU A 162 -19.29 1.17 4.52
CA LEU A 162 -18.23 2.14 4.79
C LEU A 162 -16.90 1.71 4.16
N SER A 163 -16.68 0.41 3.94
CA SER A 163 -15.39 -0.14 3.50
C SER A 163 -14.87 0.51 2.22
N LYS A 164 -15.76 0.80 1.26
CA LYS A 164 -15.45 1.45 -0.03
C LYS A 164 -14.86 2.86 0.09
N PHE A 165 -14.96 3.49 1.24
CA PHE A 165 -14.42 4.83 1.51
C PHE A 165 -13.19 4.81 2.42
N MET A 166 -12.82 3.64 2.95
CA MET A 166 -11.74 3.53 3.94
C MET A 166 -10.39 3.25 3.28
N PHE A 167 -9.40 4.04 3.65
CA PHE A 167 -8.00 3.78 3.31
C PHE A 167 -7.52 2.46 3.94
N GLY A 168 -6.84 1.59 3.18
CA GLY A 168 -6.27 0.33 3.69
C GLY A 168 -7.21 -0.89 3.66
N ASN A 169 -8.47 -0.71 3.27
CA ASN A 169 -9.38 -1.85 2.96
C ASN A 169 -9.12 -2.48 1.59
N TRP A 170 -8.13 -1.97 0.89
CA TRP A 170 -7.87 -2.31 -0.49
C TRP A 170 -7.37 -3.74 -0.63
N GLY A 171 -6.91 -4.40 0.43
CA GLY A 171 -6.67 -5.84 0.43
C GLY A 171 -7.88 -6.74 0.18
N MET A 172 -9.06 -6.18 -0.09
CA MET A 172 -10.28 -6.85 -0.54
C MET A 172 -10.61 -6.49 -2.00
N TYR A 173 -9.65 -6.62 -2.91
CA TYR A 173 -9.80 -6.23 -4.31
C TYR A 173 -10.89 -7.00 -5.10
N VAL A 174 -11.32 -8.18 -4.62
CA VAL A 174 -12.51 -8.87 -5.12
C VAL A 174 -13.79 -8.05 -4.88
N GLN A 175 -13.79 -7.11 -3.94
CA GLN A 175 -14.91 -6.19 -3.68
C GLN A 175 -14.84 -4.93 -4.56
N SER A 176 -14.29 -5.00 -5.76
CA SER A 176 -14.37 -3.88 -6.71
C SER A 176 -15.69 -3.91 -7.47
N SER A 177 -16.14 -2.77 -7.98
CA SER A 177 -17.37 -2.66 -8.78
C SER A 177 -17.29 -3.43 -10.11
N ARG A 178 -16.11 -3.97 -10.47
CA ARG A 178 -15.95 -4.88 -11.61
C ARG A 178 -16.37 -6.32 -11.31
N VAL A 179 -16.29 -6.72 -10.05
CA VAL A 179 -16.64 -8.08 -9.61
C VAL A 179 -17.96 -8.07 -8.83
N GLU A 180 -18.22 -7.03 -8.02
CA GLU A 180 -19.46 -6.85 -7.26
C GLU A 180 -19.98 -5.40 -7.38
N ASP A 181 -21.03 -5.19 -8.17
CA ASP A 181 -21.52 -3.84 -8.51
C ASP A 181 -22.17 -3.09 -7.32
N VAL A 182 -22.81 -3.81 -6.39
CA VAL A 182 -23.64 -3.21 -5.33
C VAL A 182 -22.81 -2.55 -4.22
N TYR A 183 -21.75 -3.23 -3.78
CA TYR A 183 -20.91 -2.78 -2.66
C TYR A 183 -19.48 -2.45 -3.11
N GLY A 184 -19.18 -2.63 -4.39
CA GLY A 184 -17.82 -2.50 -4.87
C GLY A 184 -17.35 -1.06 -5.07
N PHE A 185 -16.06 -0.84 -4.86
CA PHE A 185 -15.42 0.44 -5.16
C PHE A 185 -14.92 0.47 -6.61
N SER A 186 -14.84 1.66 -7.21
CA SER A 186 -14.25 1.83 -8.55
C SER A 186 -12.72 1.79 -8.49
N PRO A 187 -12.05 0.80 -9.10
CA PRO A 187 -10.58 0.68 -9.05
C PRO A 187 -9.86 1.91 -9.59
N GLY A 188 -10.35 2.49 -10.68
CA GLY A 188 -9.76 3.67 -11.29
C GLY A 188 -9.82 4.90 -10.38
N VAL A 189 -10.95 5.09 -9.70
CA VAL A 189 -11.10 6.19 -8.73
C VAL A 189 -10.14 6.02 -7.55
N VAL A 190 -10.01 4.79 -7.03
CA VAL A 190 -9.08 4.49 -5.94
C VAL A 190 -7.64 4.78 -6.35
N MET A 191 -7.20 4.32 -7.52
CA MET A 191 -5.85 4.62 -8.02
C MET A 191 -5.61 6.13 -8.13
N VAL A 192 -6.58 6.89 -8.65
CA VAL A 192 -6.46 8.34 -8.76
C VAL A 192 -6.33 8.98 -7.39
N LEU A 193 -7.16 8.59 -6.42
CA LEU A 193 -7.09 9.10 -5.05
C LEU A 193 -5.74 8.79 -4.39
N GLU A 194 -5.22 7.57 -4.55
CA GLU A 194 -3.91 7.19 -4.02
C GLU A 194 -2.76 7.97 -4.67
N CYS A 195 -2.80 8.19 -5.99
CA CYS A 195 -1.84 9.07 -6.67
C CYS A 195 -1.93 10.52 -6.16
N LEU A 196 -3.14 11.02 -5.90
CA LEU A 196 -3.34 12.35 -5.30
C LEU A 196 -2.80 12.40 -3.87
N MET A 197 -2.95 11.32 -3.09
CA MET A 197 -2.37 11.21 -1.75
C MET A 197 -0.85 11.26 -1.78
N ILE A 198 -0.20 10.54 -2.71
CA ILE A 198 1.26 10.61 -2.90
C ILE A 198 1.69 12.05 -3.21
N ALA A 199 0.99 12.74 -4.11
CA ALA A 199 1.27 14.13 -4.44
C ALA A 199 1.04 15.09 -3.26
N ALA A 200 -0.04 14.87 -2.49
CA ALA A 200 -0.34 15.64 -1.29
C ALA A 200 0.73 15.44 -0.22
N VAL A 201 1.17 14.21 0.00
CA VAL A 201 2.26 13.86 0.91
C VAL A 201 3.55 14.62 0.55
N TRP A 202 3.93 14.64 -0.73
CA TRP A 202 5.09 15.39 -1.18
C TRP A 202 4.97 16.88 -0.89
N LYS A 203 3.80 17.49 -1.16
CA LYS A 203 3.54 18.91 -0.88
C LYS A 203 3.52 19.22 0.62
N ILE A 204 2.86 18.40 1.43
CA ILE A 204 2.78 18.57 2.88
C ILE A 204 4.18 18.49 3.49
N GLY A 205 4.99 17.53 3.08
CA GLY A 205 6.35 17.41 3.58
C GLY A 205 7.20 18.64 3.26
N ALA A 206 7.04 19.24 2.08
CA ALA A 206 7.73 20.48 1.73
C ALA A 206 7.33 21.62 2.68
N ALA A 207 6.02 21.78 2.91
CA ALA A 207 5.49 22.82 3.81
C ALA A 207 5.91 22.60 5.28
N VAL A 208 5.94 21.34 5.75
CA VAL A 208 6.39 20.99 7.11
C VAL A 208 7.87 21.33 7.31
N VAL A 209 8.69 21.10 6.29
CA VAL A 209 10.12 21.39 6.32
C VAL A 209 10.39 22.90 6.28
N GLU A 210 9.66 23.64 5.45
CA GLU A 210 9.72 25.11 5.33
C GLU A 210 9.31 25.82 6.63
N ARG A 211 8.19 25.41 7.27
CA ARG A 211 7.78 25.95 8.59
C ARG A 211 8.80 25.73 9.69
N ARG A 212 9.63 24.68 9.58
CA ARG A 212 10.73 24.43 10.53
C ARG A 212 11.95 25.30 10.24
N GLU A 213 12.08 25.90 9.06
CA GLU A 213 13.10 26.92 8.76
C GLU A 213 12.74 28.24 9.43
N GLU A 214 11.48 28.69 9.31
CA GLU A 214 11.03 29.97 9.87
C GLU A 214 11.09 30.04 11.42
N ARG A 215 11.11 28.89 12.10
CA ARG A 215 11.12 28.80 13.57
C ARG A 215 12.53 28.73 14.19
N ASN A 216 13.56 28.56 13.37
CA ASN A 216 14.96 28.40 13.80
C ASN A 216 15.78 29.64 13.44
#